data_AF-A0A8H7NQQ4-F1
#
_entry.id   AF-A0A8H7NQQ4-F1
#
_cell.length_a   1.000
_cell.length_b   1.000
_cell.length_c   1.000
_cell.angle_alpha   90.00
_cell.angle_beta   90.00
_cell.angle_gamma   90.00
#
_symmetry.space_group_name_H-M   'P 1'
#
loop_
_entity.id
_entity.type
_entity.pdbx_description
1 polymer ?
#
loop_
_entity_poly.entity_id
_entity_poly.type
_entity_poly.pdbx_seq_one_letter_code
_entity_poly.pdbx_strand_id
1 'polypeptide(L)'
;MHLLNPFSALLMGTILAGLASGVAINNQPSTENADTPFADLGLSAQFWAKMSAYCGQRAPKRDTFQSLAEASIPDGYDLVKPDAFKSYAQVIKWEGAWTEHLVTCYGLVVVGDAAQPTDKDKLLAHFFAIDHSMDTLWNKIKVDIGSKGQKNLRAWLSAPEVATAYPDLPKADIQRLEDKMKAVIKDFTGKDATVRHHNMQDVPNVKGDIGTMQLNNEDKSVKIDGKLVPFGG
;
A
#
# COMPACT_ATOMS: atom_id res chain seq x y z
N MET A 1 74.30 -18.14 -31.58
CA MET A 1 74.39 -17.01 -32.51
C MET A 1 73.26 -16.03 -32.20
N HIS A 2 73.65 -14.81 -31.81
CA HIS A 2 72.93 -13.52 -31.84
C HIS A 2 71.61 -13.37 -31.07
N LEU A 3 71.27 -12.24 -30.45
CA LEU A 3 71.95 -11.05 -29.91
C LEU A 3 70.87 -10.24 -29.15
N LEU A 4 71.29 -9.38 -28.25
CA LEU A 4 70.48 -8.51 -27.38
C LEU A 4 69.66 -7.43 -28.13
N ASN A 5 68.56 -7.00 -27.49
CA ASN A 5 67.93 -5.65 -27.32
C ASN A 5 68.55 -4.41 -28.01
N PRO A 6 67.93 -3.20 -27.97
CA PRO A 6 66.55 -2.75 -27.71
C PRO A 6 66.07 -1.70 -28.77
N PHE A 7 64.87 -1.12 -28.68
CA PHE A 7 64.65 0.32 -28.98
C PHE A 7 63.26 0.78 -28.54
N SER A 8 63.25 1.80 -27.68
CA SER A 8 62.09 2.57 -27.24
C SER A 8 61.59 3.51 -28.34
N ALA A 9 60.28 3.71 -28.43
CA ALA A 9 59.70 4.94 -28.96
C ALA A 9 58.40 5.26 -28.21
N LEU A 10 58.44 6.35 -27.44
CA LEU A 10 57.29 7.10 -26.92
C LEU A 10 56.64 7.89 -28.08
N LEU A 11 55.31 7.93 -28.12
CA LEU A 11 54.51 9.08 -28.58
C LEU A 11 53.08 8.91 -28.02
N MET A 12 52.78 9.62 -26.93
CA MET A 12 51.89 10.80 -26.88
C MET A 12 50.47 10.60 -27.43
N GLY A 13 49.53 10.49 -26.48
CA GLY A 13 48.39 11.41 -26.38
C GLY A 13 47.24 11.25 -27.38
N THR A 14 46.13 10.68 -26.91
CA THR A 14 44.82 11.35 -27.00
C THR A 14 44.04 11.11 -25.72
N ILE A 15 43.64 12.20 -25.09
CA ILE A 15 42.67 12.23 -23.99
C ILE A 15 41.31 12.01 -24.66
N LEU A 16 40.70 10.84 -24.46
CA LEU A 16 39.23 10.75 -24.54
C LEU A 16 38.69 10.81 -23.13
N ALA A 17 38.21 12.01 -22.77
CA ALA A 17 37.27 12.20 -21.69
C ALA A 17 35.96 11.47 -22.04
N GLY A 18 35.93 10.17 -21.75
CA GLY A 18 34.70 9.42 -21.65
C GLY A 18 34.14 9.63 -20.25
N LEU A 19 33.20 10.56 -20.09
CA LEU A 19 32.24 10.54 -18.99
C LEU A 19 31.38 9.27 -19.16
N ALA A 20 31.93 8.13 -18.76
CA ALA A 20 31.11 7.00 -18.40
C ALA A 20 30.55 7.35 -17.02
N SER A 21 29.40 8.01 -17.03
CA SER A 21 28.51 8.08 -15.88
C SER A 21 28.41 6.67 -15.34
N GLY A 22 29.11 6.42 -14.23
CA GLY A 22 28.84 5.26 -13.41
C GLY A 22 27.38 5.36 -13.04
N VAL A 23 26.53 4.64 -13.75
CA VAL A 23 25.28 4.21 -13.16
C VAL A 23 25.76 3.40 -11.99
N ALA A 24 25.67 4.00 -10.80
CA ALA A 24 25.67 3.23 -9.58
C ALA A 24 24.49 2.28 -9.74
N ILE A 25 24.78 1.09 -10.27
CA ILE A 25 23.95 -0.07 -10.08
C ILE A 25 24.03 -0.23 -8.58
N ASN A 26 23.02 0.31 -7.91
CA ASN A 26 22.81 0.10 -6.50
C ASN A 26 22.60 -1.42 -6.38
N ASN A 27 23.70 -2.14 -6.19
CA ASN A 27 23.71 -3.49 -5.68
C ASN A 27 23.19 -3.37 -4.25
N GLN A 28 21.89 -3.12 -4.12
CA GLN A 28 21.21 -3.37 -2.86
C GLN A 28 21.27 -4.88 -2.67
N PRO A 29 21.86 -5.35 -1.58
CA PRO A 29 21.91 -6.77 -1.30
C PRO A 29 20.48 -7.29 -1.19
N SER A 30 20.14 -8.25 -2.04
CA SER A 30 18.96 -9.08 -1.90
C SER A 30 19.20 -10.08 -0.75
N THR A 31 18.98 -9.63 0.48
CA THR A 31 18.82 -10.41 1.72
C THR A 31 18.06 -9.54 2.74
N GLU A 32 16.76 -9.73 2.90
CA GLU A 32 16.19 -10.48 4.05
C GLU A 32 16.39 -9.84 5.44
N ASN A 33 16.10 -8.54 5.57
CA ASN A 33 15.36 -8.11 6.76
C ASN A 33 13.94 -7.82 6.26
N ALA A 34 12.98 -8.69 6.60
CA ALA A 34 11.58 -8.33 6.43
C ALA A 34 11.36 -7.05 7.25
N ASP A 35 11.01 -5.94 6.60
CA ASP A 35 10.68 -4.73 7.35
C ASP A 35 9.44 -5.07 8.19
N THR A 36 9.51 -4.83 9.50
CA THR A 36 8.41 -5.06 10.44
C THR A 36 7.86 -3.75 11.00
N PRO A 37 7.46 -2.79 10.14
CA PRO A 37 7.07 -1.47 10.60
C PRO A 37 5.92 -1.49 11.61
N PHE A 38 5.02 -2.47 11.57
CA PHE A 38 3.86 -2.52 12.44
C PHE A 38 4.16 -3.26 13.74
N ALA A 39 4.92 -4.35 13.71
CA ALA A 39 5.35 -5.04 14.94
C ALA A 39 6.19 -4.13 15.85
N ASP A 40 7.00 -3.24 15.26
CA ASP A 40 7.86 -2.30 16.00
C ASP A 40 7.08 -1.26 16.83
N LEU A 41 5.76 -1.14 16.65
CA LEU A 41 4.94 -0.26 17.46
C LEU A 41 4.81 -0.73 18.91
N GLY A 42 5.08 -2.01 19.20
CA GLY A 42 4.93 -2.56 20.55
C GLY A 42 3.50 -2.44 21.08
N LEU A 43 2.49 -2.51 20.20
CA LEU A 43 1.10 -2.53 20.60
C LEU A 43 0.78 -3.87 21.27
N SER A 44 -0.12 -3.85 22.26
CA SER A 44 -0.42 -5.06 23.02
C SER A 44 -1.10 -6.13 22.16
N ALA A 45 -0.87 -7.41 22.47
CA ALA A 45 -1.59 -8.51 21.84
C ALA A 45 -3.12 -8.36 21.98
N GLN A 46 -3.59 -7.76 23.09
CA GLN A 46 -5.01 -7.47 23.30
C GLN A 46 -5.53 -6.40 22.34
N PHE A 47 -4.74 -5.35 22.05
CA PHE A 47 -5.09 -4.34 21.06
C PHE A 47 -5.29 -4.99 19.69
N TRP A 48 -4.32 -5.78 19.22
CA TRP A 48 -4.40 -6.47 17.94
C TRP A 48 -5.59 -7.44 17.87
N ALA A 49 -5.84 -8.19 18.94
CA ALA A 49 -7.01 -9.08 19.01
C ALA A 49 -8.34 -8.32 18.90
N LYS A 50 -8.46 -7.15 19.54
CA LYS A 50 -9.66 -6.31 19.45
C LYS A 50 -9.82 -5.68 18.08
N MET A 51 -8.76 -5.08 17.53
CA MET A 51 -8.78 -4.49 16.18
C MET A 51 -9.16 -5.55 15.13
N SER A 52 -8.57 -6.74 15.21
CA SER A 52 -8.93 -7.88 14.36
C SER A 52 -10.39 -8.31 14.54
N ALA A 53 -10.91 -8.33 15.77
CA ALA A 53 -12.29 -8.68 16.05
C ALA A 53 -13.29 -7.68 15.42
N TYR A 54 -12.97 -6.39 15.49
CA TYR A 54 -13.78 -5.34 14.85
C TYR A 54 -13.71 -5.41 13.33
N CYS A 55 -12.51 -5.55 12.77
CA CYS A 55 -12.28 -5.62 11.34
C CYS A 55 -12.85 -6.92 10.71
N GLY A 56 -12.88 -8.04 11.47
CA GLY A 56 -13.20 -9.38 10.96
C GLY A 56 -14.59 -9.92 11.28
N GLN A 57 -15.54 -9.07 11.65
CA GLN A 57 -16.91 -9.47 12.03
C GLN A 57 -16.99 -10.39 13.28
N ARG A 58 -16.07 -10.26 14.25
CA ARG A 58 -16.08 -11.01 15.53
C ARG A 58 -16.18 -10.13 16.77
N ALA A 59 -16.83 -8.97 16.68
CA ALA A 59 -17.19 -8.21 17.88
C ALA A 59 -18.14 -9.04 18.78
N PRO A 60 -17.97 -9.03 20.12
CA PRO A 60 -18.68 -9.90 21.07
C PRO A 60 -20.17 -9.56 21.30
N LYS A 61 -20.79 -8.67 20.51
CA LYS A 61 -22.23 -8.35 20.56
C LYS A 61 -22.88 -8.65 19.20
N ARG A 62 -22.94 -9.93 18.88
CA ARG A 62 -23.22 -10.46 17.54
C ARG A 62 -24.68 -10.44 17.09
N ASP A 63 -25.64 -10.21 17.99
CA ASP A 63 -27.06 -10.32 17.64
C ASP A 63 -27.60 -9.11 16.84
N THR A 64 -26.81 -8.05 16.67
CA THR A 64 -27.16 -6.84 15.90
C THR A 64 -26.43 -6.69 14.56
N PHE A 65 -25.49 -7.59 14.21
CA PHE A 65 -24.71 -7.49 12.98
C PHE A 65 -25.31 -8.27 11.79
N GLN A 66 -26.53 -8.80 11.94
CA GLN A 66 -27.21 -9.62 10.92
C GLN A 66 -27.66 -8.86 9.67
N SER A 67 -27.37 -7.57 9.55
CA SER A 67 -27.44 -6.86 8.27
C SER A 67 -26.47 -5.67 8.26
N LEU A 68 -25.17 -5.93 8.12
CA LEU A 68 -24.41 -4.99 7.32
C LEU A 68 -25.07 -5.07 5.94
N ALA A 69 -25.69 -4.00 5.46
CA ALA A 69 -26.16 -3.99 4.09
C ALA A 69 -24.88 -4.13 3.25
N GLU A 70 -24.60 -5.36 2.80
CA GLU A 70 -23.40 -5.69 2.05
C GLU A 70 -23.40 -4.77 0.84
N ALA A 71 -22.43 -3.86 0.82
CA ALA A 71 -22.24 -3.04 -0.35
C ALA A 71 -22.00 -4.04 -1.49
N SER A 72 -22.80 -3.96 -2.55
CA SER A 72 -22.64 -4.90 -3.65
C SER A 72 -21.37 -4.56 -4.38
N ILE A 73 -20.50 -5.57 -4.57
CA ILE A 73 -19.34 -5.45 -5.43
C ILE A 73 -19.83 -4.94 -6.79
N PRO A 74 -19.28 -3.83 -7.33
CA PRO A 74 -19.69 -3.33 -8.63
C PRO A 74 -19.47 -4.39 -9.72
N ASP A 75 -20.36 -4.44 -10.71
CA ASP A 75 -20.27 -5.38 -11.83
C ASP A 75 -18.88 -5.32 -12.49
N GLY A 76 -18.27 -6.49 -12.71
CA GLY A 76 -16.96 -6.58 -13.36
C GLY A 76 -15.75 -6.25 -12.48
N TYR A 77 -15.92 -5.94 -11.19
CA TYR A 77 -14.82 -5.68 -10.24
C TYR A 77 -14.39 -6.94 -9.48
N ASP A 78 -13.11 -7.03 -9.20
CA ASP A 78 -12.55 -8.11 -8.36
C ASP A 78 -12.52 -7.70 -6.88
N LEU A 79 -12.97 -8.59 -6.00
CA LEU A 79 -12.98 -8.36 -4.57
C LEU A 79 -11.57 -8.51 -3.98
N VAL A 80 -11.10 -7.48 -3.31
CA VAL A 80 -9.90 -7.52 -2.45
C VAL A 80 -10.33 -7.93 -1.05
N LYS A 81 -10.08 -9.19 -0.71
CA LYS A 81 -10.37 -9.73 0.63
C LYS A 81 -9.44 -9.12 1.69
N PRO A 82 -9.84 -9.15 2.97
CA PRO A 82 -8.92 -8.83 4.06
C PRO A 82 -7.59 -9.59 3.97
N ASP A 83 -6.50 -8.91 4.31
CA ASP A 83 -5.13 -9.42 4.26
C ASP A 83 -4.64 -9.78 2.84
N ALA A 84 -5.18 -9.08 1.83
CA ALA A 84 -4.79 -9.27 0.43
C ALA A 84 -4.64 -7.93 -0.28
N PHE A 85 -3.98 -7.98 -1.44
CA PHE A 85 -3.96 -6.91 -2.41
C PHE A 85 -4.13 -7.47 -3.82
N LYS A 86 -4.59 -6.62 -4.74
CA LYS A 86 -4.62 -6.88 -6.17
C LYS A 86 -3.71 -5.88 -6.87
N SER A 87 -2.72 -6.38 -7.61
CA SER A 87 -1.81 -5.54 -8.39
C SER A 87 -2.35 -5.26 -9.79
N TYR A 88 -1.68 -4.40 -10.56
CA TYR A 88 -2.16 -3.95 -11.87
C TYR A 88 -2.56 -5.08 -12.81
N ALA A 89 -1.74 -6.12 -12.93
CA ALA A 89 -2.03 -7.27 -13.80
C ALA A 89 -3.33 -8.01 -13.44
N GLN A 90 -3.78 -7.89 -12.19
CA GLN A 90 -5.07 -8.43 -11.74
C GLN A 90 -6.18 -7.38 -11.92
N VAL A 91 -5.90 -6.10 -11.62
CA VAL A 91 -6.85 -4.99 -11.77
C VAL A 91 -7.28 -4.81 -13.24
N ILE A 92 -6.37 -4.91 -14.21
CA ILE A 92 -6.67 -4.74 -15.65
C ILE A 92 -7.42 -5.89 -16.28
N LYS A 93 -7.35 -7.10 -15.70
CA LYS A 93 -8.12 -8.25 -16.19
C LYS A 93 -9.62 -8.06 -15.97
N TRP A 94 -9.96 -7.10 -15.12
CA TRP A 94 -11.30 -6.76 -14.68
C TRP A 94 -11.56 -5.27 -14.93
N GLU A 95 -12.76 -4.79 -14.61
CA GLU A 95 -13.07 -3.35 -14.66
C GLU A 95 -12.38 -2.56 -13.53
N GLY A 96 -11.87 -3.27 -12.52
CA GLY A 96 -11.12 -2.73 -11.42
C GLY A 96 -11.01 -3.71 -10.24
N ALA A 97 -10.60 -3.18 -9.10
CA ALA A 97 -10.62 -3.87 -7.81
C ALA A 97 -11.47 -3.08 -6.81
N TRP A 98 -12.11 -3.80 -5.89
CA TRP A 98 -13.02 -3.23 -4.91
C TRP A 98 -12.88 -3.93 -3.55
N THR A 99 -13.08 -3.20 -2.46
CA THR A 99 -13.14 -3.75 -1.11
C THR A 99 -14.17 -3.00 -0.26
N GLU A 100 -14.59 -3.63 0.83
CA GLU A 100 -15.51 -3.10 1.83
C GLU A 100 -14.97 -3.28 3.26
N HIS A 101 -15.82 -2.98 4.26
CA HIS A 101 -15.55 -3.09 5.69
C HIS A 101 -14.43 -2.19 6.22
N LEU A 102 -14.08 -1.13 5.49
CA LEU A 102 -13.01 -0.19 5.89
C LEU A 102 -13.41 0.79 6.99
N VAL A 103 -14.62 0.64 7.55
CA VAL A 103 -15.06 1.37 8.73
C VAL A 103 -14.25 0.99 9.98
N THR A 104 -13.71 -0.24 10.00
CA THR A 104 -12.85 -0.75 11.09
C THR A 104 -11.57 -1.42 10.61
N CYS A 105 -11.39 -1.52 9.29
CA CYS A 105 -10.19 -1.99 8.61
C CYS A 105 -9.49 -0.84 7.88
N TYR A 106 -8.30 -1.08 7.32
CA TYR A 106 -7.61 -0.08 6.51
C TYR A 106 -7.59 -0.50 5.04
N GLY A 107 -7.86 0.44 4.15
CA GLY A 107 -7.75 0.26 2.70
C GLY A 107 -6.63 1.13 2.13
N LEU A 108 -5.81 0.60 1.24
CA LEU A 108 -4.74 1.34 0.58
C LEU A 108 -4.84 1.20 -0.92
N VAL A 109 -4.92 2.33 -1.62
CA VAL A 109 -4.61 2.37 -3.06
C VAL A 109 -3.27 3.03 -3.26
N VAL A 110 -2.44 2.45 -4.11
CA VAL A 110 -1.23 3.09 -4.63
C VAL A 110 -1.30 3.10 -6.15
N VAL A 111 -0.95 4.23 -6.76
CA VAL A 111 -0.85 4.39 -8.22
C VAL A 111 0.48 5.04 -8.54
N GLY A 112 1.20 4.47 -9.51
CA GLY A 112 2.48 4.95 -10.00
C GLY A 112 2.51 5.18 -11.51
N ASP A 113 3.43 6.01 -11.95
CA ASP A 113 3.82 6.07 -13.36
C ASP A 113 4.75 4.87 -13.63
N ALA A 114 4.41 4.04 -14.62
CA ALA A 114 5.31 3.00 -15.09
C ALA A 114 6.39 3.59 -16.01
N ALA A 115 7.52 2.89 -16.14
CA ALA A 115 8.62 3.28 -17.02
C ALA A 115 8.21 3.32 -18.52
N GLN A 116 7.09 2.68 -18.89
CA GLN A 116 6.43 2.86 -20.19
C GLN A 116 5.00 3.41 -19.99
N PRO A 117 4.53 4.34 -20.84
CA PRO A 117 3.32 5.14 -20.58
C PRO A 117 1.98 4.41 -20.68
N THR A 118 1.94 3.18 -21.20
CA THR A 118 0.66 2.52 -21.53
C THR A 118 -0.03 1.89 -20.33
N ASP A 119 0.70 1.63 -19.24
CA ASP A 119 0.20 0.82 -18.13
C ASP A 119 0.59 1.47 -16.79
N LYS A 120 -0.21 2.42 -16.27
CA LYS A 120 0.01 2.88 -14.89
C LYS A 120 -0.21 1.74 -13.93
N ASP A 121 0.83 1.37 -13.20
CA ASP A 121 0.69 0.31 -12.23
C ASP A 121 -0.03 0.83 -10.98
N LYS A 122 -0.98 0.04 -10.53
CA LYS A 122 -1.94 0.40 -9.49
C LYS A 122 -2.24 -0.84 -8.67
N LEU A 123 -2.47 -0.63 -7.38
CA LEU A 123 -2.95 -1.68 -6.52
C LEU A 123 -4.00 -1.17 -5.56
N LEU A 124 -4.86 -2.10 -5.14
CA LEU A 124 -5.76 -1.94 -4.01
C LEU A 124 -5.44 -3.04 -3.01
N ALA A 125 -5.23 -2.65 -1.74
CA ALA A 125 -4.94 -3.53 -0.63
C ALA A 125 -5.94 -3.33 0.51
N HIS A 126 -6.26 -4.42 1.20
CA HIS A 126 -7.08 -4.44 2.40
C HIS A 126 -6.24 -4.95 3.56
N PHE A 127 -5.86 -4.04 4.45
CA PHE A 127 -5.13 -4.37 5.67
C PHE A 127 -6.09 -4.80 6.77
N PHE A 128 -5.98 -6.07 7.11
CA PHE A 128 -6.58 -6.63 8.30
C PHE A 128 -5.67 -6.29 9.48
N ALA A 129 -6.15 -5.52 10.46
CA ALA A 129 -5.34 -4.99 11.57
C ALA A 129 -4.93 -6.09 12.57
N ILE A 130 -4.04 -6.97 12.11
CA ILE A 130 -3.32 -8.00 12.84
C ILE A 130 -1.84 -7.72 12.63
N ASP A 131 -1.09 -7.66 13.72
CA ASP A 131 0.35 -7.39 13.78
C ASP A 131 1.15 -7.97 12.57
N HIS A 132 1.41 -9.28 12.59
CA HIS A 132 2.24 -9.94 11.57
C HIS A 132 1.62 -9.94 10.17
N SER A 133 0.30 -9.88 10.05
CA SER A 133 -0.36 -9.79 8.74
C SER A 133 -0.09 -8.45 8.08
N MET A 134 -0.10 -7.35 8.85
CA MET A 134 0.17 -6.02 8.31
C MET A 134 1.60 -5.92 7.75
N ASP A 135 2.60 -6.43 8.48
CA ASP A 135 3.98 -6.47 8.00
C ASP A 135 4.14 -7.38 6.77
N THR A 136 3.50 -8.55 6.79
CA THR A 136 3.54 -9.50 5.66
C THR A 136 2.93 -8.89 4.40
N LEU A 137 1.75 -8.28 4.51
CA LEU A 137 1.07 -7.64 3.38
C LEU A 137 1.86 -6.43 2.87
N TRP A 138 2.38 -5.60 3.78
CA TRP A 138 3.20 -4.45 3.43
C TRP A 138 4.47 -4.84 2.67
N ASN A 139 5.17 -5.89 3.11
CA ASN A 139 6.34 -6.38 2.40
C ASN A 139 6.01 -6.91 1.01
N LYS A 140 4.88 -7.60 0.82
CA LYS A 140 4.42 -8.02 -0.52
C LYS A 140 4.15 -6.82 -1.43
N ILE A 141 3.52 -5.77 -0.90
CA ILE A 141 3.24 -4.52 -1.64
C ILE A 141 4.54 -3.83 -2.07
N LYS A 142 5.50 -3.67 -1.15
CA LYS A 142 6.80 -3.09 -1.46
C LYS A 142 7.54 -3.86 -2.55
N VAL A 143 7.55 -5.19 -2.47
CA VAL A 143 8.20 -6.05 -3.47
C VAL A 143 7.52 -5.89 -4.83
N ASP A 144 6.19 -5.91 -4.89
CA ASP A 144 5.44 -5.75 -6.15
C ASP A 144 5.76 -4.41 -6.83
N ILE A 145 5.66 -3.30 -6.10
CA ILE A 145 5.93 -1.96 -6.65
C ILE A 145 7.41 -1.78 -7.00
N GLY A 146 8.32 -2.20 -6.10
CA GLY A 146 9.76 -2.05 -6.28
C GLY A 146 10.27 -2.83 -7.50
N SER A 147 9.77 -4.05 -7.71
CA SER A 147 10.16 -4.90 -8.85
C SER A 147 9.81 -4.30 -10.21
N LYS A 148 8.87 -3.35 -10.24
CA LYS A 148 8.36 -2.74 -11.47
C LYS A 148 8.89 -1.33 -11.71
N GLY A 149 9.77 -0.84 -10.84
CA GLY A 149 10.47 0.44 -11.00
C GLY A 149 9.53 1.64 -11.10
N GLN A 150 8.36 1.57 -10.47
CA GLN A 150 7.35 2.63 -10.51
C GLN A 150 7.91 3.94 -9.95
N LYS A 151 7.49 5.06 -10.54
CA LYS A 151 7.86 6.41 -10.12
C LYS A 151 6.60 7.23 -9.85
N ASN A 152 6.78 8.42 -9.27
CA ASN A 152 5.71 9.39 -9.04
C ASN A 152 4.50 8.82 -8.29
N LEU A 153 4.76 7.92 -7.35
CA LEU A 153 3.75 7.22 -6.57
C LEU A 153 2.81 8.20 -5.87
N ARG A 154 1.54 7.82 -5.81
CA ARG A 154 0.47 8.52 -5.10
C ARG A 154 -0.36 7.49 -4.37
N ALA A 155 -0.81 7.82 -3.16
CA ALA A 155 -1.53 6.88 -2.31
C ALA A 155 -2.80 7.49 -1.70
N TRP A 156 -3.81 6.64 -1.52
CA TRP A 156 -5.01 6.92 -0.75
C TRP A 156 -5.09 5.91 0.38
N LEU A 157 -5.39 6.41 1.57
CA LEU A 157 -5.61 5.58 2.75
C LEU A 157 -7.04 5.78 3.21
N SER A 158 -7.81 4.72 3.19
CA SER A 158 -9.06 4.61 3.94
C SER A 158 -8.73 4.10 5.34
N ALA A 159 -9.16 4.83 6.38
CA ALA A 159 -8.81 4.54 7.76
C ALA A 159 -10.02 4.69 8.71
N PRO A 160 -10.11 3.88 9.78
CA PRO A 160 -11.07 4.11 10.85
C PRO A 160 -10.78 5.43 11.57
N GLU A 161 -11.83 6.18 11.91
CA GLU A 161 -11.70 7.47 12.60
C GLU A 161 -11.43 7.27 14.10
N VAL A 162 -10.26 7.71 14.56
CA VAL A 162 -9.84 7.61 15.97
C VAL A 162 -10.83 8.26 16.94
N ALA A 163 -11.44 9.38 16.54
CA ALA A 163 -12.38 10.13 17.38
C ALA A 163 -13.62 9.30 17.76
N THR A 164 -14.06 8.42 16.87
CA THR A 164 -15.28 7.61 17.00
C THR A 164 -15.00 6.16 17.39
N ALA A 165 -13.75 5.84 17.75
CA ALA A 165 -13.36 4.53 18.22
C ALA A 165 -14.20 4.02 19.40
N TYR A 166 -14.45 2.70 19.41
CA TYR A 166 -15.17 2.04 20.48
C TYR A 166 -14.46 2.20 21.83
N PRO A 167 -15.19 2.28 22.96
CA PRO A 167 -14.61 2.55 24.27
C PRO A 167 -13.54 1.57 24.72
N ASP A 168 -13.59 0.33 24.23
CA ASP A 168 -12.64 -0.73 24.57
C ASP A 168 -11.40 -0.76 23.65
N LEU A 169 -11.34 0.11 22.62
CA LEU A 169 -10.17 0.34 21.79
C LEU A 169 -9.42 1.61 22.26
N PRO A 170 -8.17 1.51 22.72
CA PRO A 170 -7.39 2.67 23.11
C PRO A 170 -7.14 3.61 21.93
N LYS A 171 -7.71 4.82 21.95
CA LYS A 171 -7.56 5.82 20.88
C LYS A 171 -6.10 6.14 20.56
N ALA A 172 -5.25 6.20 21.57
CA ALA A 172 -3.82 6.44 21.41
C ALA A 172 -3.14 5.33 20.58
N ASP A 173 -3.53 4.07 20.77
CA ASP A 173 -2.96 2.95 20.02
C ASP A 173 -3.45 2.92 18.57
N ILE A 174 -4.72 3.23 18.33
CA ILE A 174 -5.26 3.41 16.96
C ILE A 174 -4.53 4.56 16.25
N GLN A 175 -4.34 5.69 16.94
CA GLN A 175 -3.61 6.83 16.39
C GLN A 175 -2.16 6.43 16.05
N ARG A 176 -1.46 5.71 16.92
CA ARG A 176 -0.10 5.22 16.66
C ARG A 176 -0.05 4.30 15.44
N LEU A 177 -1.03 3.41 15.27
CA LEU A 177 -1.13 2.55 14.10
C LEU A 177 -1.36 3.35 12.81
N GLU A 178 -2.29 4.30 12.84
CA GLU A 178 -2.57 5.18 11.69
C GLU A 178 -1.36 6.05 11.32
N ASP A 179 -0.69 6.64 12.31
CA ASP A 179 0.51 7.44 12.09
C ASP A 179 1.63 6.61 11.48
N LYS A 180 1.78 5.35 11.90
CA LYS A 180 2.74 4.43 11.29
C LYS A 180 2.38 4.08 9.87
N MET A 181 1.11 3.80 9.58
CA MET A 181 0.61 3.59 8.21
C MET A 181 0.96 4.80 7.31
N LYS A 182 0.67 6.02 7.77
CA LYS A 182 1.01 7.24 7.03
C LYS A 182 2.51 7.40 6.83
N ALA A 183 3.31 7.16 7.87
CA ALA A 183 4.75 7.27 7.80
C ALA A 183 5.35 6.29 6.78
N VAL A 184 4.96 5.00 6.83
CA VAL A 184 5.50 4.02 5.86
C VAL A 184 5.05 4.31 4.43
N ILE A 185 3.82 4.82 4.24
CA ILE A 185 3.36 5.24 2.91
C ILE A 185 4.15 6.45 2.43
N LYS A 186 4.44 7.42 3.30
CA LYS A 186 5.24 8.60 2.96
C LYS A 186 6.66 8.23 2.60
N ASP A 187 7.31 7.40 3.41
CA ASP A 187 8.68 6.92 3.16
C ASP A 187 8.74 6.18 1.82
N PHE A 188 7.69 5.43 1.51
CA PHE A 188 7.61 4.62 0.30
C PHE A 188 7.28 5.43 -0.96
N THR A 189 6.38 6.41 -0.87
CA THR A 189 5.89 7.18 -2.03
C THR A 189 6.58 8.55 -2.20
N GLY A 190 7.29 9.02 -1.17
CA GLY A 190 7.83 10.38 -1.07
C GLY A 190 6.77 11.46 -0.81
N LYS A 191 5.49 11.08 -0.62
CA LYS A 191 4.36 12.02 -0.47
C LYS A 191 3.40 11.55 0.62
N ASP A 192 2.70 12.50 1.25
CA ASP A 192 1.63 12.13 2.18
C ASP A 192 0.47 11.49 1.42
N ALA A 193 -0.12 10.45 2.01
CA ALA A 193 -1.32 9.82 1.47
C ALA A 193 -2.53 10.76 1.59
N THR A 194 -3.43 10.72 0.63
CA THR A 194 -4.76 11.31 0.80
C THR A 194 -5.59 10.40 1.70
N VAL A 195 -5.93 10.86 2.91
CA VAL A 195 -6.62 10.03 3.91
C VAL A 195 -8.11 10.32 3.93
N ARG A 196 -8.91 9.26 3.96
CA ARG A 196 -10.35 9.31 4.17
C ARG A 196 -10.68 8.52 5.44
N HIS A 197 -11.25 9.22 6.42
CA HIS A 197 -11.67 8.62 7.68
C HIS A 197 -13.12 8.14 7.64
N HIS A 198 -13.38 7.01 8.30
CA HIS A 198 -14.70 6.42 8.44
C HIS A 198 -15.11 6.36 9.91
N ASN A 199 -16.32 6.83 10.21
CA ASN A 199 -16.83 6.80 11.58
C ASN A 199 -17.03 5.33 12.02
N MET A 200 -16.26 4.89 13.02
CA MET A 200 -16.29 3.50 13.51
C MET A 200 -17.66 3.10 14.09
N GLN A 201 -18.53 4.06 14.43
CA GLN A 201 -19.88 3.80 14.90
C GLN A 201 -20.89 3.57 13.78
N ASP A 202 -20.49 3.77 12.50
CA ASP A 202 -21.35 3.50 11.36
C ASP A 202 -21.45 1.99 11.08
N VAL A 203 -20.58 1.16 11.65
CA VAL A 203 -20.58 -0.31 11.46
C VAL A 203 -21.98 -0.92 11.58
N PRO A 204 -22.75 -0.78 12.68
CA PRO A 204 -24.10 -1.38 12.78
C PRO A 204 -25.11 -0.86 11.75
N ASN A 205 -24.82 0.25 11.05
CA ASN A 205 -25.74 0.92 10.13
C ASN A 205 -25.11 1.18 8.75
N VAL A 206 -24.06 0.44 8.37
CA VAL A 206 -23.44 0.61 7.05
C VAL A 206 -24.53 0.42 5.99
N LYS A 207 -24.74 1.45 5.18
CA LYS A 207 -25.69 1.49 4.09
C LYS A 207 -25.00 2.04 2.85
N GLY A 208 -25.25 1.42 1.70
CA GLY A 208 -24.63 1.80 0.45
C GLY A 208 -23.11 1.66 0.53
N ASP A 209 -22.39 2.63 -0.02
CA ASP A 209 -20.95 2.50 -0.24
C ASP A 209 -20.07 2.82 0.99
N ILE A 210 -20.63 3.11 2.17
CA ILE A 210 -19.83 3.49 3.35
C ILE A 210 -18.80 2.41 3.71
N GLY A 211 -17.54 2.80 3.87
CA GLY A 211 -16.45 1.88 4.18
C GLY A 211 -16.02 1.03 2.99
N THR A 212 -16.34 1.44 1.77
CA THR A 212 -15.85 0.83 0.53
C THR A 212 -14.72 1.63 -0.09
N MET A 213 -13.87 0.95 -0.84
CA MET A 213 -12.83 1.56 -1.66
C MET A 213 -12.76 0.84 -3.00
N GLN A 214 -12.74 1.63 -4.08
CA GLN A 214 -12.78 1.16 -5.45
C GLN A 214 -11.63 1.79 -6.23
N LEU A 215 -10.88 0.91 -6.91
CA LEU A 215 -9.85 1.26 -7.87
C LEU A 215 -10.33 0.80 -9.24
N ASN A 216 -10.67 1.75 -10.11
CA ASN A 216 -11.05 1.41 -11.48
C ASN A 216 -9.82 1.15 -12.36
N ASN A 217 -10.06 0.51 -13.49
CA ASN A 217 -9.04 0.34 -14.52
C ASN A 217 -8.62 1.70 -15.13
N GLU A 218 -9.49 2.71 -15.15
CA GLU A 218 -9.13 4.04 -15.63
C GLU A 218 -8.23 4.81 -14.64
N ASP A 219 -7.23 5.53 -15.14
CA ASP A 219 -6.12 6.05 -14.34
C ASP A 219 -6.41 7.27 -13.44
N LYS A 220 -7.67 7.72 -13.35
CA LYS A 220 -7.99 9.07 -12.86
C LYS A 220 -8.89 9.14 -11.65
N SER A 221 -9.36 8.01 -11.12
CA SER A 221 -10.20 8.08 -9.91
C SER A 221 -10.08 6.88 -8.98
N VAL A 222 -9.90 7.18 -7.70
CA VAL A 222 -10.26 6.24 -6.63
C VAL A 222 -11.64 6.65 -6.13
N LYS A 223 -12.53 5.69 -5.85
CA LYS A 223 -13.72 5.99 -5.05
C LYS A 223 -13.52 5.49 -3.64
N ILE A 224 -13.88 6.32 -2.67
CA ILE A 224 -13.99 5.93 -1.26
C ILE A 224 -15.38 6.38 -0.80
N ASP A 225 -16.12 5.50 -0.13
CA ASP A 225 -17.53 5.73 0.20
C ASP A 225 -18.39 6.05 -1.05
N GLY A 226 -18.09 5.42 -2.20
CA GLY A 226 -18.78 5.68 -3.47
C GLY A 226 -18.46 7.04 -4.11
N LYS A 227 -17.70 7.90 -3.43
CA LYS A 227 -17.34 9.25 -3.89
C LYS A 227 -15.98 9.24 -4.55
N LEU A 228 -15.87 9.91 -5.70
CA LEU A 228 -14.59 10.15 -6.35
C LEU A 228 -13.70 10.98 -5.41
N VAL A 229 -12.56 10.41 -5.05
CA VAL A 229 -11.49 11.10 -4.33
C VAL A 229 -10.45 11.47 -5.39
N PRO A 230 -10.38 12.75 -5.79
CA PRO A 230 -9.47 13.17 -6.82
C PRO A 230 -8.03 12.93 -6.37
N PHE A 231 -7.16 12.76 -7.36
CA PHE A 231 -5.74 12.78 -7.12
C PHE A 231 -5.35 14.17 -6.62
N GLY A 232 -4.81 14.25 -5.40
CA GLY A 232 -4.33 15.50 -4.81
C GLY A 232 -3.49 16.29 -5.81
N GLY A 233 -3.85 17.55 -6.00
CA GLY A 233 -3.12 18.53 -6.79
C GLY A 233 -1.82 18.95 -6.11
#